data_AF-A0A970ULN2-F1
#
_entry.id   AF-A0A970ULN2-F1
#
_cell.length_a   1.000
_cell.length_b   1.000
_cell.length_c   1.000
_cell.angle_alpha   90.00
_cell.angle_beta   90.00
_cell.angle_gamma   90.00
#
_symmetry.space_group_name_H-M   'P 1'
#
loop_
_entity.id
_entity.type
_entity.pdbx_description
1 polymer ?
#
loop_
_entity_poly.entity_id
_entity_poly.type
_entity_poly.pdbx_seq_one_letter_code
_entity_poly.pdbx_strand_id
1 'polypeptide(L)'
;MLSSVSTIWVLVAAALVFFMQAGFAMVETGLTRAKNAGNILMKNMMDFSIGTLLFWLFGFGIMFAGSGAFFGGFDFLSRGSYADILPAGVSKYAFMIFQTVFCAT
;
A
#
# COMPACT_ATOMS: atom_id res chain seq x y z
N MET A 1 17.15 15.96 -6.04
CA MET A 1 17.99 15.48 -4.92
C MET A 1 17.08 14.80 -3.91
N LEU A 2 17.44 13.63 -3.39
CA LEU A 2 16.64 12.95 -2.35
C LEU A 2 16.76 13.71 -1.02
N SER A 3 15.63 13.88 -0.34
CA SER A 3 15.56 14.47 0.98
C SER A 3 15.34 13.36 2.00
N SER A 4 16.32 13.15 2.89
CA SER A 4 16.20 12.16 3.96
C SER A 4 15.02 12.47 4.88
N VAL A 5 14.77 13.76 5.15
CA VAL A 5 13.64 14.20 5.99
C VAL A 5 12.30 13.83 5.34
N SER A 6 12.14 14.11 4.05
CA SER A 6 10.90 13.80 3.33
C SER A 6 10.67 12.29 3.21
N THR A 7 11.75 11.53 3.00
CA THR A 7 11.66 10.06 2.93
C THR A 7 11.30 9.45 4.28
N ILE A 8 11.91 9.91 5.37
CA ILE A 8 11.57 9.45 6.73
C ILE A 8 10.12 9.79 7.06
N TRP A 9 9.67 11.01 6.72
CA TRP A 9 8.27 11.41 6.94
C TRP A 9 7.28 10.48 6.23
N VAL A 10 7.52 10.15 4.96
CA VAL A 10 6.66 9.21 4.22
C VAL A 10 6.67 7.81 4.82
N LEU A 11 7.82 7.33 5.32
CA LEU A 11 7.90 6.03 5.99
C LEU A 11 7.16 6.02 7.34
N VAL A 12 7.25 7.10 8.11
CA VAL A 12 6.47 7.26 9.36
C VAL A 12 4.97 7.29 9.05
N ALA A 13 4.56 8.05 8.02
CA ALA A 13 3.18 8.08 7.58
C ALA A 13 2.70 6.69 7.11
N ALA A 14 3.52 5.95 6.37
CA ALA A 14 3.22 4.58 5.96
C ALA A 14 3.05 3.64 7.18
N ALA A 15 3.87 3.79 8.22
CA ALA A 15 3.73 3.02 9.44
C ALA A 15 2.41 3.33 10.18
N LEU A 16 2.00 4.60 10.23
CA LEU A 16 0.72 4.99 10.82
C LEU A 16 -0.47 4.41 10.05
N VAL A 17 -0.41 4.40 8.73
CA VAL A 17 -1.45 3.81 7.87
C VAL A 17 -1.48 2.29 8.02
N PHE A 18 -0.33 1.63 8.15
CA PHE A 18 -0.29 0.19 8.43
C PHE A 18 -1.04 -0.18 9.72
N PHE A 19 -1.01 0.67 10.74
CA PHE A 19 -1.81 0.46 11.95
C PHE A 19 -3.33 0.56 11.73
N MET A 20 -3.79 1.17 10.64
CA MET A 20 -5.22 1.20 10.30
C MET A 20 -5.74 -0.21 9.97
N GLN A 21 -4.93 -1.10 9.40
CA GLN A 21 -5.32 -2.50 9.15
C GLN A 21 -5.66 -3.23 10.45
N ALA A 22 -4.81 -3.06 11.47
CA ALA A 22 -5.09 -3.60 12.80
C ALA A 22 -6.35 -2.95 13.42
N GLY A 23 -6.54 -1.65 13.19
CA GLY A 23 -7.73 -0.91 13.60
C GLY A 23 -9.03 -1.50 13.02
N PHE A 24 -9.09 -1.71 11.71
CA PHE A 24 -10.28 -2.29 11.07
C PHE A 24 -10.52 -3.73 11.49
N ALA A 25 -9.47 -4.54 11.59
CA ALA A 25 -9.60 -5.91 12.09
C ALA A 25 -10.20 -5.95 13.51
N MET A 26 -9.80 -5.04 14.41
CA MET A 26 -10.38 -4.93 15.75
C MET A 26 -11.84 -4.45 15.74
N VAL A 27 -12.22 -3.55 14.84
CA VAL A 27 -13.62 -3.09 14.71
C VAL A 27 -14.51 -4.21 14.15
N GLU A 28 -14.10 -4.89 13.08
CA GLU A 28 -14.87 -5.98 12.48
C GLU A 28 -15.02 -7.18 13.42
N THR A 29 -13.96 -7.53 14.16
CA THR A 29 -14.02 -8.59 15.17
C THR A 29 -14.84 -8.18 16.38
N GLY A 30 -14.81 -6.90 16.79
CA GLY A 30 -15.62 -6.38 17.90
C GLY A 30 -17.13 -6.31 17.60
N LEU A 31 -17.51 -6.11 16.33
CA LEU A 31 -18.92 -6.08 15.90
C LEU A 31 -19.50 -7.46 15.60
N THR A 32 -18.69 -8.51 15.66
CA THR A 32 -19.10 -9.88 15.29
C THR A 32 -19.14 -10.79 16.50
N ARG A 33 -19.90 -11.89 16.40
CA ARG A 33 -19.99 -12.86 17.50
C ARG A 33 -18.60 -13.44 17.77
N ALA A 34 -18.22 -13.55 19.05
CA ALA A 34 -16.90 -14.05 19.49
C ALA A 34 -16.48 -15.38 18.82
N LYS A 35 -17.43 -16.28 18.54
CA LYS A 35 -17.17 -17.55 17.85
C LYS A 35 -16.64 -17.40 16.41
N ASN A 36 -16.86 -16.26 15.77
CA ASN A 36 -16.45 -15.95 14.40
C ASN A 36 -15.23 -15.01 14.33
N ALA A 37 -14.78 -14.45 15.47
CA ALA A 37 -13.72 -13.46 15.51
C ALA A 37 -12.41 -13.97 14.87
N GLY A 38 -12.04 -15.22 15.15
CA GLY A 38 -10.84 -15.84 14.55
C GLY A 38 -10.93 -15.96 13.03
N ASN A 39 -12.09 -16.29 12.47
CA ASN A 39 -12.27 -16.41 11.02
C ASN A 39 -12.20 -15.05 10.32
N ILE A 40 -12.62 -13.98 11.00
CA ILE A 40 -12.58 -12.61 10.45
C ILE A 40 -11.16 -12.06 10.48
N LEU A 41 -10.44 -12.25 11.59
CA LEU A 41 -9.02 -11.91 11.69
C LEU A 41 -8.20 -12.60 10.60
N MET A 42 -8.44 -13.88 10.36
CA MET A 42 -7.71 -14.64 9.32
C MET A 42 -7.97 -14.10 7.91
N LYS A 43 -9.20 -13.66 7.61
CA LYS A 43 -9.51 -13.02 6.31
C LYS A 43 -8.79 -11.69 6.17
N ASN A 44 -8.86 -10.86 7.20
CA ASN A 44 -8.27 -9.52 7.21
C ASN A 44 -6.72 -9.59 7.08
N MET A 45 -6.07 -10.61 7.66
CA MET A 45 -4.64 -10.88 7.45
C MET A 45 -4.33 -11.42 6.05
N MET A 46 -5.21 -12.24 5.47
CA MET A 46 -5.05 -12.80 4.14
C MET A 46 -5.18 -11.72 3.06
N ASP A 47 -6.12 -10.80 3.23
CA ASP A 47 -6.31 -9.64 2.34
C ASP A 47 -5.06 -8.76 2.31
N PHE A 48 -4.46 -8.48 3.47
CA PHE A 48 -3.21 -7.74 3.53
C PHE A 48 -2.04 -8.48 2.85
N SER A 49 -1.90 -9.78 3.10
CA SER A 49 -0.78 -10.58 2.61
C SER A 49 -0.83 -10.75 1.09
N ILE A 50 -2.00 -11.08 0.54
CA ILE A 50 -2.20 -11.28 -0.89
C ILE A 50 -2.24 -9.92 -1.61
N GLY A 51 -2.93 -8.93 -1.03
CA GLY A 51 -3.04 -7.58 -1.57
C GLY A 51 -1.68 -6.90 -1.75
N THR A 52 -0.80 -7.01 -0.75
CA THR A 52 0.59 -6.49 -0.81
C THR A 52 1.36 -7.10 -1.98
N LEU A 53 1.30 -8.43 -2.15
CA LEU A 53 2.01 -9.13 -3.23
C LEU A 53 1.46 -8.75 -4.61
N LEU A 54 0.14 -8.71 -4.77
CA LEU A 54 -0.49 -8.31 -6.03
C LEU A 54 -0.21 -6.86 -6.38
N PHE A 55 -0.17 -5.97 -5.38
CA PHE A 55 0.14 -4.56 -5.58
C PHE A 55 1.57 -4.35 -6.07
N TRP A 56 2.55 -5.09 -5.52
CA TRP A 56 3.94 -5.04 -5.98
C TRP A 56 4.15 -5.63 -7.38
N LEU A 57 3.41 -6.69 -7.73
CA LEU A 57 3.53 -7.34 -9.03
C LEU A 57 2.87 -6.55 -10.15
N PHE A 58 1.67 -6.01 -9.91
CA PHE A 58 0.84 -5.39 -10.95
C PHE A 58 0.27 -4.03 -10.54
N GLY A 59 -0.14 -3.86 -9.28
CA GLY A 59 -0.95 -2.73 -8.83
C GLY A 59 -0.26 -1.37 -8.98
N PHE A 60 1.01 -1.27 -8.59
CA PHE A 60 1.76 -0.02 -8.75
C PHE A 60 1.99 0.33 -10.23
N GLY A 61 2.20 -0.67 -11.09
CA GLY A 61 2.25 -0.47 -12.54
C GLY A 61 0.95 0.10 -13.09
N ILE A 62 -0.18 -0.56 -12.80
CA ILE A 62 -1.51 -0.14 -13.28
C ILE A 62 -1.89 1.25 -12.78
N MET A 63 -1.48 1.63 -11.57
CA MET A 63 -1.86 2.91 -10.97
C MET A 63 -1.02 4.08 -11.46
N PHE A 64 0.25 3.84 -11.83
CA PHE A 64 1.23 4.91 -11.99
C PHE A 64 2.10 4.83 -13.25
N ALA A 65 2.06 3.74 -14.03
CA ALA A 65 2.84 3.66 -15.26
C ALA A 65 2.16 4.42 -16.40
N GLY A 66 2.92 4.97 -17.35
CA GLY A 66 2.36 5.61 -18.56
C GLY A 66 1.64 6.94 -18.30
N SER A 67 0.86 7.38 -19.30
CA SER A 67 0.19 8.69 -19.34
C SER A 67 -1.33 8.61 -19.57
N GLY A 68 -1.93 7.44 -19.36
CA GLY A 68 -3.37 7.23 -19.53
C GLY A 68 -4.20 7.95 -18.46
N ALA A 69 -5.34 8.51 -18.84
CA ALA A 69 -6.21 9.28 -17.92
C ALA A 69 -7.04 8.42 -16.96
N PHE A 70 -7.26 7.13 -17.28
CA PHE A 70 -8.10 6.22 -16.49
C PHE A 70 -7.33 5.04 -15.90
N PHE A 71 -6.37 4.51 -16.65
CA PHE A 71 -5.47 3.47 -16.21
C PHE A 71 -4.06 3.90 -16.59
N GLY A 72 -3.11 3.56 -15.73
CA GLY A 72 -1.72 3.56 -16.12
C GLY A 72 -1.41 2.45 -17.14
N GLY A 73 -0.13 2.14 -17.27
CA GLY A 73 0.39 1.09 -18.15
C GLY A 73 0.60 -0.24 -17.41
N PHE A 74 0.86 -1.29 -18.18
CA PHE A 74 1.31 -2.55 -17.62
C PHE A 74 2.82 -2.49 -17.39
N ASP A 75 3.23 -2.25 -16.15
CA ASP A 75 4.62 -2.39 -15.72
C ASP A 75 4.72 -3.48 -14.64
N PHE A 76 5.27 -4.62 -15.05
CA PHE A 76 5.43 -5.77 -14.15
C PHE A 76 6.61 -5.53 -13.21
N LEU A 77 6.39 -5.69 -11.90
CA LEU A 77 7.36 -5.36 -10.84
C LEU A 77 7.75 -3.88 -10.76
N SER A 78 7.00 -2.97 -11.38
CA SER A 78 7.29 -1.53 -11.34
C SER A 78 8.74 -1.21 -11.72
N ARG A 79 9.23 -1.75 -12.85
CA ARG A 79 10.63 -1.63 -13.28
C ARG A 79 10.91 -0.32 -14.00
N GLY A 80 9.88 0.41 -14.38
CA GLY A 80 9.91 1.70 -15.06
C GLY A 80 10.46 2.85 -14.21
N SER A 81 10.74 3.95 -14.92
CA SER A 81 11.09 5.23 -14.31
C SER A 81 9.83 6.00 -13.95
N TYR A 82 9.67 6.28 -12.66
CA TYR A 82 8.53 6.99 -12.09
C TYR A 82 8.92 8.39 -11.58
N ALA A 83 10.00 8.96 -12.13
CA ALA A 83 10.58 10.21 -11.65
C ALA A 83 9.60 11.40 -11.68
N ASP A 84 8.66 11.39 -12.64
CA ASP A 84 7.73 12.50 -12.88
C ASP A 84 6.52 12.51 -11.92
N ILE A 85 6.20 11.37 -11.30
CA ILE A 85 5.08 11.23 -10.37
C ILE A 85 5.52 11.20 -8.90
N LEU A 86 6.82 11.06 -8.65
CA LEU A 86 7.35 10.99 -7.30
C LEU A 86 7.32 12.38 -6.65
N PRO A 87 6.80 12.51 -5.42
CA PRO A 87 6.90 13.75 -4.67
C PRO A 87 8.36 14.18 -4.52
N ALA A 88 8.61 15.50 -4.62
CA ALA A 88 9.97 16.04 -4.61
C ALA A 88 10.77 15.56 -3.39
N GLY A 89 11.89 14.88 -3.65
CA GLY A 89 12.81 14.40 -2.61
C GLY A 89 12.42 13.08 -1.95
N VAL A 90 11.37 12.39 -2.39
CA VAL A 90 10.96 11.08 -1.86
C VAL A 90 11.52 9.95 -2.73
N SER A 91 12.05 8.90 -2.07
CA SER A 91 12.50 7.69 -2.77
C SER A 91 11.33 6.89 -3.35
N LYS A 92 11.52 6.33 -4.56
CA LYS A 92 10.56 5.43 -5.23
C LYS A 92 10.06 4.32 -4.31
N TYR A 93 10.96 3.67 -3.58
CA TYR A 93 10.61 2.57 -2.69
C TYR A 93 9.81 3.02 -1.47
N ALA A 94 10.09 4.21 -0.92
CA ALA A 94 9.31 4.75 0.19
C ALA A 94 7.89 5.12 -0.24
N PHE A 95 7.75 5.72 -1.43
CA PHE A 95 6.44 6.00 -2.01
C PHE A 95 5.68 4.71 -2.37
N MET A 96 6.37 3.68 -2.88
CA MET A 96 5.76 2.39 -3.18
C MET A 96 5.25 1.69 -1.91
N ILE A 97 6.02 1.71 -0.81
CA ILE A 97 5.57 1.17 0.49
C ILE A 97 4.34 1.93 1.00
N PHE A 98 4.36 3.27 0.92
CA PHE A 98 3.23 4.09 1.29
C PHE A 98 1.98 3.71 0.49
N GLN A 99 2.07 3.59 -0.83
CA GLN A 99 0.92 3.21 -1.66
C GLN A 99 0.48 1.76 -1.43
N THR A 100 1.41 0.87 -1.09
CA THR A 100 1.10 -0.52 -0.76
C THR A 100 0.21 -0.61 0.47
N VAL A 101 0.52 0.15 1.53
CA VAL A 101 -0.31 0.14 2.75
C VAL A 101 -1.69 0.76 2.50
N PHE A 102 -1.82 1.74 1.59
CA PHE A 102 -3.15 2.25 1.19
C PHE A 102 -3.96 1.27 0.35
N CYS A 103 -3.31 0.46 -0.50
CA CYS A 103 -4.02 -0.55 -1.29
C CYS A 103 -4.40 -1.78 -0.48
N ALA A 104 -3.59 -2.13 0.53
CA ALA A 104 -3.78 -3.33 1.34
C ALA A 104 -4.67 -3.13 2.57
N THR A 105 -5.09 -1.90 2.85
CA THR A 105 -6.01 -1.52 3.94
C THR A 105 -7.37 -1.15 3.36
#